data_AF-A0A951G0A4-F1
#
_entry.id   AF-A0A951G0A4-F1
#
_cell.length_a   1.000
_cell.length_b   1.000
_cell.length_c   1.000
_cell.angle_alpha   90.00
_cell.angle_beta   90.00
_cell.angle_gamma   90.00
#
_symmetry.space_group_name_H-M   'P 1'
#
loop_
_entity.id
_entity.type
_entity.pdbx_description
1 polymer ?
#
loop_
_entity_poly.entity_id
_entity_poly.type
_entity_poly.pdbx_seq_one_letter_code
_entity_poly.pdbx_strand_id
1 'polypeptide(L)' 'DGSRGAGLGLAIAYELAERMSGRLTAQSRPGSTTFTLVLPA' A
#
# COMPACT_ATOMS: atom_id res chain seq x y z
N ASP A 1 -24.65 3.62 -4.60
CA ASP A 1 -23.78 4.75 -4.24
C ASP A 1 -22.57 4.24 -3.49
N GLY A 2 -21.37 4.43 -4.05
CA GLY A 2 -20.08 4.13 -3.43
C GLY A 2 -19.81 2.66 -3.15
N SER A 3 -19.26 1.93 -4.13
CA SER A 3 -18.57 0.65 -3.86
C SER A 3 -17.38 0.91 -2.93
N ARG A 4 -17.59 0.86 -1.61
CA ARG A 4 -16.49 0.68 -0.67
C ARG A 4 -15.87 -0.66 -1.01
N GLY A 5 -14.71 -0.65 -1.66
CA GLY A 5 -13.93 -1.86 -1.84
C GLY A 5 -13.72 -2.53 -0.48
N ALA A 6 -13.59 -3.85 -0.46
CA ALA A 6 -13.51 -4.66 0.77
C ALA A 6 -12.29 -4.36 1.68
N GLY A 7 -11.54 -3.28 1.44
CA GLY A 7 -10.32 -2.93 2.16
C GLY A 7 -9.10 -3.75 1.76
N LEU A 8 -9.22 -4.62 0.75
CA LEU A 8 -8.18 -5.61 0.42
C LEU A 8 -7.01 -5.04 -0.39
N GLY A 9 -7.19 -3.92 -1.10
CA GLY A 9 -6.19 -3.41 -2.04
C GLY A 9 -4.82 -3.17 -1.41
N LEU A 10 -4.79 -2.56 -0.21
CA LEU A 10 -3.52 -2.29 0.47
C LEU A 10 -2.90 -3.54 1.10
N ALA A 11 -3.73 -4.48 1.59
CA ALA A 11 -3.26 -5.74 2.13
C ALA A 11 -2.58 -6.60 1.04
N ILE A 12 -3.18 -6.65 -0.15
CA ILE A 12 -2.60 -7.34 -1.32
C ILE A 12 -1.28 -6.67 -1.73
N ALA A 13 -1.24 -5.34 -1.80
CA ALA A 13 -0.02 -4.62 -2.17
C ALA A 13 1.12 -4.82 -1.16
N TYR A 14 0.81 -4.86 0.14
CA TYR A 14 1.78 -5.13 1.19
C TYR A 14 2.39 -6.53 1.06
N GLU A 15 1.52 -7.55 0.93
CA GLU A 15 1.93 -8.95 0.77
C GLU A 15 2.80 -9.14 -0.49
N LEU A 16 2.43 -8.50 -1.60
CA LEU A 16 3.21 -8.56 -2.84
C LEU A 16 4.59 -7.91 -2.65
N ALA A 17 4.66 -6.76 -2.00
CA ALA A 17 5.92 -6.08 -1.73
C ALA A 17 6.87 -6.97 -0.92
N GLU A 18 6.40 -7.63 0.15
CA GLU A 18 7.24 -8.54 0.94
C GLU A 18 7.72 -9.75 0.11
N ARG A 19 6.84 -10.35 -0.71
CA ARG A 19 7.21 -11.47 -1.60
C ARG A 19 8.25 -11.08 -2.65
N MET A 20 8.24 -9.83 -3.08
CA MET A 20 9.22 -9.28 -4.03
C MET A 20 10.53 -8.85 -3.35
N SER A 21 10.72 -9.17 -2.06
CA SER A 21 11.83 -8.66 -1.25
C SER A 21 11.90 -7.12 -1.24
N GLY A 22 10.75 -6.48 -1.45
CA GLY A 22 10.55 -5.04 -1.41
C GLY A 22 9.99 -4.57 -0.07
N ARG A 23 9.56 -3.32 -0.04
CA ARG A 23 9.01 -2.66 1.14
C ARG A 23 7.92 -1.67 0.75
N LEU A 24 6.75 -1.80 1.39
CA LEU A 24 5.67 -0.81 1.29
C LEU A 24 5.57 -0.05 2.62
N THR A 25 5.57 1.28 2.55
CA THR A 25 5.39 2.17 3.72
C THR A 25 4.26 3.15 3.48
N ALA A 26 3.62 3.62 4.56
CA ALA A 26 2.57 4.61 4.52
C ALA A 26 2.89 5.76 5.49
N GLN A 27 2.72 6.99 5.03
CA GLN A 27 2.77 8.20 5.84
C GLN A 27 1.45 8.93 5.66
N SER A 28 0.73 9.12 6.76
CA SER A 28 -0.56 9.80 6.76
C SER A 28 -0.49 11.02 7.65
N ARG A 29 -0.91 12.15 7.09
CA ARG A 29 -1.09 13.44 7.77
C ARG A 29 -2.45 14.00 7.36
N PRO A 30 -3.09 14.86 8.18
CA PRO A 30 -4.33 15.50 7.77
C PRO A 30 -4.21 16.15 6.39
N GLY A 31 -5.12 15.81 5.47
CA GLY A 31 -5.14 16.31 4.09
C GLY A 31 -4.16 15.63 3.12
N SER A 32 -3.35 14.65 3.54
CA SER A 32 -2.46 13.94 2.61
C SER A 32 -1.99 12.58 3.14
N THR A 33 -2.09 11.57 2.28
CA THR A 33 -1.53 10.24 2.53
C THR A 33 -0.57 9.90 1.39
N THR A 34 0.63 9.45 1.73
CA THR A 34 1.64 9.00 0.78
C THR A 34 1.98 7.54 1.06
N PHE A 35 1.96 6.72 0.02
CA PHE A 35 2.42 5.34 0.06
C PHE A 35 3.70 5.26 -0.78
N THR A 36 4.73 4.58 -0.25
CA THR A 36 6.02 4.41 -0.93
C THR A 36 6.33 2.93 -1.05
N LEU A 37 6.47 2.46 -2.28
CA LEU A 37 6.90 1.11 -2.62
C LEU A 37 8.35 1.16 -3.11
N VAL A 38 9.23 0.41 -2.45
CA VAL A 38 10.61 0.19 -2.87
C VAL A 38 10.77 -1.27 -3.24
N LEU A 39 11.32 -1.54 -4.41
CA LEU A 39 11.65 -2.89 -4.89
C LEU A 39 13.16 -3.00 -5.09
N PRO A 40 13.75 -4.21 -4.95
CA PRO A 40 15.12 -4.47 -5.39
C PRO A 40 15.30 -4.13 -6.88
N ALA A 41 16.54 -3.78 -7.26
CA ALA A 41 16.92 -3.47 -8.64
C ALA A 41 16.98 -4.72 -9.54
#